data_AF-A0A0K9PHB9-F1
#
_entry.id   AF-A0A0K9PHB9-F1
#
_cell.length_a   1.000
_cell.length_b   1.000
_cell.length_c   1.000
_cell.angle_alpha   90.00
_cell.angle_beta   90.00
_cell.angle_gamma   90.00
#
_symmetry.space_group_name_H-M   'P 1'
#
loop_
_entity.id
_entity.type
_entity.pdbx_description
1 polymer ?
#
loop_
_entity_poly.entity_id
_entity_poly.type
_entity_poly.pdbx_seq_one_letter_code
_entity_poly.pdbx_strand_id
1 'polypeptide(L)' 'MKGLNNDCEHFEIFPPGNLYSSNTGGFRRWYNPPWFSEMVPYANYEPMIL' A
#
# COMPACT_ATOMS: atom_id res chain seq x y z
N MET A 1 -13.43 -3.29 -9.50
CA MET A 1 -12.81 -3.92 -10.68
C MET A 1 -13.77 -4.96 -11.28
N LYS A 2 -14.90 -4.53 -11.83
CA LYS A 2 -15.92 -5.47 -12.38
C LYS A 2 -15.52 -6.00 -13.76
N GLY A 3 -14.84 -5.18 -14.56
CA GLY A 3 -14.44 -5.52 -15.92
C GLY A 3 -13.36 -6.60 -16.07
N LEU A 4 -12.73 -7.06 -14.97
CA LEU A 4 -11.74 -8.14 -15.03
C LEU A 4 -12.29 -9.49 -14.54
N ASN A 5 -13.55 -9.52 -14.09
CA ASN A 5 -14.09 -10.65 -13.33
C ASN A 5 -14.18 -11.96 -14.14
N ASN A 6 -14.30 -11.89 -15.48
CA ASN A 6 -14.40 -13.06 -16.36
C ASN A 6 -13.17 -13.29 -17.23
N ASP A 7 -12.27 -12.31 -17.32
CA ASP A 7 -11.16 -12.31 -18.27
C ASP A 7 -9.80 -12.60 -17.62
N CYS A 8 -9.71 -12.51 -16.28
CA CYS A 8 -8.47 -12.71 -15.54
C CYS A 8 -8.62 -13.82 -14.50
N GLU A 9 -7.69 -14.79 -14.49
CA GLU A 9 -7.63 -15.84 -13.46
C GLU A 9 -7.33 -15.28 -12.07
N HIS A 10 -6.59 -14.17 -12.01
CA HIS A 10 -6.26 -13.45 -10.80
C HIS A 10 -6.42 -11.94 -11.02
N PHE A 11 -7.06 -11.26 -10.07
CA PHE A 11 -7.13 -9.81 -10.05
C PHE A 11 -6.92 -9.31 -8.62
N GLU A 12 -6.22 -8.21 -8.50
CA GLU A 12 -5.92 -7.57 -7.22
C GLU A 12 -6.36 -6.11 -7.24
N ILE A 13 -6.52 -5.54 -6.04
CA ILE A 13 -6.90 -4.15 -5.91
C ILE A 13 -5.70 -3.29 -6.26
N PHE A 14 -5.88 -2.37 -7.22
CA PHE A 14 -4.88 -1.36 -7.49
C PHE A 14 -4.72 -0.44 -6.27
N PRO A 15 -3.51 -0.33 -5.67
CA PRO A 15 -3.33 0.39 -4.42
C PRO A 15 -3.64 1.89 -4.60
N PRO A 16 -4.48 2.48 -3.73
CA PRO A 16 -4.81 3.89 -3.82
C PRO A 16 -3.56 4.73 -3.51
N GLY A 17 -3.36 5.82 -4.23
CA GLY A 17 -2.18 6.64 -4.02
C GLY A 17 -0.93 6.11 -4.73
N ASN A 18 -1.04 5.10 -5.60
CA ASN A 18 0.08 4.51 -6.32
C ASN A 18 -0.02 4.66 -7.85
N LEU A 19 1.10 4.45 -8.51
CA LEU A 19 1.33 4.35 -9.95
C LEU A 19 1.84 2.93 -10.19
N TYR A 20 1.45 2.29 -11.29
CA TYR A 20 2.18 1.13 -11.77
C TYR A 20 3.24 1.58 -12.78
N SER A 21 4.49 1.14 -12.59
CA SER A 21 5.57 1.41 -13.54
C SER A 21 5.92 0.13 -14.30
N SER A 22 5.69 0.14 -15.61
CA SER A 22 6.09 -0.97 -16.48
C SER A 22 7.61 -1.14 -16.55
N ASN A 23 8.38 -0.08 -16.28
CA ASN A 23 9.85 -0.12 -16.30
C ASN A 23 10.42 -0.87 -15.08
N THR A 24 9.79 -0.71 -13.91
CA THR A 24 10.23 -1.39 -12.68
C THR A 24 9.37 -2.61 -12.34
N GLY A 25 8.30 -2.86 -13.10
CA GLY A 25 7.37 -3.96 -12.87
C GLY A 25 6.66 -3.89 -11.52
N GLY A 26 6.35 -2.69 -11.01
CA GLY A 26 5.84 -2.56 -9.65
C GLY A 26 5.09 -1.27 -9.36
N PHE A 27 4.46 -1.26 -8.18
CA PHE A 27 3.72 -0.10 -7.67
C PHE A 27 4.65 0.89 -6.97
N ARG A 28 4.53 2.17 -7.31
CA ARG A 28 5.19 3.26 -6.60
C ARG A 28 4.17 4.27 -6.14
N ARG A 29 4.25 4.72 -4.91
CA ARG A 29 3.41 5.80 -4.38
C ARG A 29 3.60 7.09 -5.20
N TRP A 30 2.51 7.70 -5.66
CA TRP A 30 2.56 8.94 -6.45
C TRP A 30 2.61 10.19 -5.59
N TYR A 31 1.98 10.12 -4.42
CA TYR A 31 1.91 11.22 -3.46
C TYR A 31 2.37 10.77 -2.09
N ASN A 32 3.37 11.47 -1.56
CA ASN A 32 3.83 11.28 -0.19
C ASN A 32 3.55 12.53 0.65
N PRO A 33 2.44 12.57 1.42
CA PRO A 33 2.15 13.68 2.30
C PRO A 33 3.19 13.79 3.43
N PRO A 34 3.45 14.99 3.95
CA PRO A 34 4.46 15.21 4.98
C PRO A 34 4.14 14.54 6.33
N TRP A 35 2.88 14.21 6.58
CA TRP A 35 2.43 13.50 7.78
C TRP A 35 2.53 11.98 7.66
N PHE A 36 2.84 11.45 6.47
CA PHE A 36 2.99 10.01 6.27
C PHE A 36 4.43 9.59 6.52
N SER A 37 4.59 8.60 7.39
CA SER A 37 5.85 7.93 7.67
C SER A 37 5.70 6.45 7.33
N GLU A 38 6.55 5.91 6.45
CA GLU A 38 6.67 4.46 6.23
C GLU A 38 7.29 3.76 7.43
N MET A 39 7.96 4.53 8.31
CA MET A 39 8.52 4.01 9.54
C MET A 39 7.37 3.79 10.53
N VAL A 40 6.97 2.54 10.69
CA VAL A 40 6.12 2.11 11.81
C VAL A 40 6.97 2.25 13.07
N PRO A 41 6.62 3.14 14.02
CA PRO A 41 7.31 3.19 15.29
C PRO A 41 6.98 1.89 16.04
N TYR A 42 7.97 0.99 16.16
CA TYR A 42 7.92 -0.12 17.09
C TYR A 42 8.09 0.46 18.50
N ALA A 43 7.04 1.06 19.04
CA ALA A 43 7.00 1.31 20.47
C ALA A 43 6.80 -0.06 21.15
N ASN A 44 7.80 -0.51 21.91
CA ASN A 44 7.58 -1.60 22.85
C ASN A 44 6.48 -1.12 23.81
N TYR A 45 5.35 -1.81 23.82
CA TYR A 45 4.29 -1.51 24.78
C TYR A 45 4.83 -1.81 26.18
N GLU A 46 5.15 -0.77 26.95
CA GLU A 46 5.34 -0.92 28.40
C GLU A 46 3.98 -0.77 29.07
N PRO A 47 3.38 -1.87 29.58
CA PRO A 47 2.16 -1.76 30.36
C PRO A 47 2.47 -0.90 31.60
N MET A 48 1.84 0.26 31.70
CA MET A 48 1.88 1.03 32.93
C MET A 48 1.23 0.20 34.03
N ILE A 49 2.04 -0.26 34.99
CA ILE A 49 1.57 -0.93 36.20
C ILE A 49 0.81 0.12 37.01
N LEU A 50 -0.49 -0.12 37.23
CA LEU A 50 -1.37 0.68 38.08
C LEU A 50 -1.14 0.34 39.56
#